data_AF-A0A7X3WIB4-F1
#
_entry.id   AF-A0A7X3WIB4-F1
#
_cell.length_a   1.000
_cell.length_b   1.000
_cell.length_c   1.000
_cell.angle_alpha   90.00
_cell.angle_beta   90.00
_cell.angle_gamma   90.00
#
_symmetry.space_group_name_H-M   'P 1'
#
loop_
_entity.id
_entity.type
_entity.pdbx_description
1 polymer ?
#
loop_
_entity_poly.entity_id
_entity_poly.type
_entity_poly.pdbx_seq_one_letter_code
_entity_poly.pdbx_strand_id
1 'polypeptide(L)'
;MDLTRQPPRRPSNLGVAGIVGAARMTDKARAHNAETLGEFVYGRYSGLDRRILAFLEITADDFAEAADEYDDGALSTWMLEKGNKTADEIEDFNRSELDKLPADKKHQQLLEERLAKFAPGRTDIKTVLQSIELDDWGCFWQVDLTVRPPRSARARDVAGICGVARMADKARAGRAGKIGDYKFGDTSGQDVRILEFLGISADDFQDAAVKNPNDIEIGEWVLENCDKSAEEIDTFNHAMVNRGPDETTRERFEARRQEIDPTRTDITTWVALQDLDDELSFGIVDFNRRCTLN
;
A
#
# COMPACT_ATOMS: atom_id res chain seq x y z
N MET A 1 6.11 -5.87 -6.35
CA MET A 1 5.42 -5.49 -5.09
C MET A 1 5.96 -6.39 -3.99
N ASP A 2 6.21 -5.85 -2.79
CA ASP A 2 6.72 -6.63 -1.66
C ASP A 2 5.59 -7.01 -0.68
N LEU A 3 5.12 -8.25 -0.77
CA LEU A 3 4.03 -8.78 0.06
C LEU A 3 4.48 -9.27 1.44
N THR A 4 5.77 -9.15 1.77
CA THR A 4 6.25 -9.37 3.14
C THR A 4 5.88 -8.21 4.07
N ARG A 5 5.46 -7.07 3.49
CA ARG A 5 5.18 -5.81 4.22
C ARG A 5 3.75 -5.32 4.11
N GLN A 6 2.95 -5.88 3.22
CA GLN A 6 1.57 -5.49 2.94
C GLN A 6 0.81 -6.67 2.32
N PRO A 7 -0.53 -6.70 2.40
CA PRO A 7 -1.29 -7.71 1.68
C PRO A 7 -1.35 -7.33 0.18
N PRO A 8 -1.59 -8.29 -0.72
CA PRO A 8 -2.00 -7.94 -2.08
C PRO A 8 -3.37 -7.27 -2.03
N ARG A 9 -3.78 -6.60 -3.11
CA ARG A 9 -5.10 -5.95 -3.22
C ARG A 9 -6.22 -6.89 -2.80
N ARG A 10 -7.30 -6.30 -2.29
CA ARG A 10 -8.45 -7.10 -1.84
C ARG A 10 -9.02 -7.89 -3.02
N PRO A 11 -9.50 -9.13 -2.80
CA PRO A 11 -10.10 -9.91 -3.86
C PRO A 11 -11.32 -9.21 -4.51
N SER A 12 -12.03 -8.32 -3.81
CA SER A 12 -13.11 -7.52 -4.42
C SER A 12 -12.63 -6.32 -5.27
N ASN A 13 -11.33 -6.02 -5.35
CA ASN A 13 -10.82 -4.96 -6.23
C ASN A 13 -10.93 -5.42 -7.69
N LEU A 14 -11.68 -4.64 -8.49
CA LEU A 14 -11.96 -4.91 -9.91
C LEU A 14 -11.04 -4.14 -10.88
N GLY A 15 -10.02 -3.46 -10.36
CA GLY A 15 -9.12 -2.58 -11.14
C GLY A 15 -8.31 -3.29 -12.22
N VAL A 16 -8.27 -4.63 -12.23
CA VAL A 16 -7.67 -5.43 -13.30
C VAL A 16 -8.74 -6.27 -13.99
N ALA A 17 -8.93 -6.02 -15.28
CA ALA A 17 -9.87 -6.70 -16.18
C ALA A 17 -11.35 -6.73 -15.73
N GLY A 18 -11.72 -6.00 -14.68
CA GLY A 18 -13.06 -6.10 -14.09
C GLY A 18 -13.35 -7.47 -13.45
N ILE A 19 -12.32 -8.26 -13.13
CA ILE A 19 -12.47 -9.65 -12.64
C ILE A 19 -12.11 -9.73 -11.16
N VAL A 20 -13.00 -10.32 -10.35
CA VAL A 20 -12.78 -10.56 -8.93
C VAL A 20 -11.52 -11.39 -8.71
N GLY A 21 -10.62 -10.86 -7.90
CA GLY A 21 -9.33 -11.47 -7.56
C GLY A 21 -8.23 -11.29 -8.60
N ALA A 22 -8.49 -10.68 -9.76
CA ALA A 22 -7.46 -10.45 -10.78
C ALA A 22 -6.38 -9.49 -10.27
N ALA A 23 -6.77 -8.33 -9.72
CA ALA A 23 -5.85 -7.37 -9.11
C ALA A 23 -4.96 -8.02 -8.02
N ARG A 24 -5.59 -8.83 -7.16
CA ARG A 24 -4.89 -9.62 -6.14
C ARG A 24 -3.89 -10.62 -6.76
N MET A 25 -4.29 -11.32 -7.81
CA MET A 25 -3.45 -12.30 -8.50
C MET A 25 -2.27 -11.62 -9.20
N THR A 26 -2.48 -10.43 -9.79
CA THR A 26 -1.41 -9.58 -10.36
C THR A 26 -0.37 -9.22 -9.32
N ASP A 27 -0.80 -8.75 -8.16
CA ASP A 27 0.13 -8.37 -7.07
C ASP A 27 0.96 -9.57 -6.61
N LYS A 28 0.31 -10.74 -6.49
CA LYS A 28 0.98 -11.99 -6.12
C LYS A 28 1.90 -12.50 -7.22
N ALA A 29 1.56 -12.35 -8.49
CA ALA A 29 2.44 -12.72 -9.61
C ALA A 29 3.71 -11.87 -9.62
N ARG A 30 3.56 -10.54 -9.49
CA ARG A 30 4.69 -9.60 -9.39
C ARG A 30 5.56 -9.88 -8.16
N ALA A 31 4.95 -10.20 -7.03
CA ALA A 31 5.68 -10.59 -5.81
C ALA A 31 6.35 -11.96 -5.93
N HIS A 32 5.74 -12.91 -6.66
CA HIS A 32 6.34 -14.19 -6.97
C HIS A 32 7.60 -14.03 -7.82
N ASN A 33 7.53 -13.25 -8.90
CA ASN A 33 8.68 -12.95 -9.78
C ASN A 33 9.80 -12.24 -9.03
N ALA A 34 9.44 -11.33 -8.12
CA ALA A 34 10.39 -10.57 -7.30
C ALA A 34 10.82 -11.30 -6.01
N GLU A 35 10.46 -12.58 -5.82
CA GLU A 35 10.76 -13.38 -4.62
C GLU A 35 10.35 -12.74 -3.27
N THR A 36 9.29 -11.93 -3.28
CA THR A 36 8.79 -11.15 -2.14
C THR A 36 7.33 -11.51 -1.81
N LEU A 37 6.94 -12.76 -2.09
CA LEU A 37 5.58 -13.27 -1.89
C LEU A 37 5.20 -13.43 -0.40
N GLY A 38 6.19 -13.61 0.49
CA GLY A 38 5.94 -13.84 1.92
C GLY A 38 5.18 -15.14 2.19
N GLU A 39 4.15 -15.07 3.04
CA GLU A 39 3.30 -16.23 3.38
C GLU A 39 2.18 -16.49 2.36
N PHE A 40 2.03 -15.63 1.36
CA PHE A 40 1.04 -15.82 0.31
C PHE A 40 1.46 -16.92 -0.65
N VAL A 41 0.49 -17.48 -1.37
CA VAL A 41 0.72 -18.53 -2.39
C VAL A 41 0.17 -18.08 -3.72
N TYR A 42 0.91 -18.26 -4.81
CA TYR A 42 0.53 -17.84 -6.17
C TYR A 42 0.13 -19.02 -7.07
N GLY A 43 -0.72 -18.75 -8.05
CA GLY A 43 -1.00 -19.65 -9.17
C GLY A 43 -1.65 -20.96 -8.73
N ARG A 44 -1.09 -22.10 -9.12
CA ARG A 44 -1.69 -23.43 -8.90
C ARG A 44 -1.89 -23.84 -7.43
N TYR A 45 -1.28 -23.12 -6.48
CA TYR A 45 -1.41 -23.37 -5.05
C TYR A 45 -2.45 -22.48 -4.37
N SER A 46 -2.93 -21.43 -5.06
CA SER A 46 -4.00 -20.56 -4.60
C SER A 46 -5.34 -21.00 -5.16
N GLY A 47 -6.32 -21.22 -4.28
CA GLY A 47 -7.65 -21.64 -4.70
C GLY A 47 -8.34 -20.62 -5.62
N LEU A 48 -8.19 -19.32 -5.35
CA LEU A 48 -8.79 -18.24 -6.15
C LEU A 48 -8.07 -18.09 -7.50
N ASP A 49 -6.73 -18.01 -7.49
CA ASP A 49 -5.93 -17.87 -8.72
C ASP A 49 -6.19 -19.03 -9.68
N ARG A 50 -6.26 -20.28 -9.18
CA ARG A 50 -6.64 -21.44 -10.00
C ARG A 50 -7.98 -21.26 -10.72
N ARG A 51 -8.98 -20.66 -10.07
CA ARG A 51 -10.30 -20.46 -10.67
C ARG A 51 -10.27 -19.37 -11.71
N ILE A 52 -9.54 -18.28 -11.47
CA ILE A 52 -9.35 -17.19 -12.44
C ILE A 52 -8.58 -17.70 -13.66
N LEU A 53 -7.45 -18.39 -13.45
CA LEU A 53 -6.62 -18.97 -14.50
C LEU A 53 -7.40 -20.00 -15.34
N ALA A 54 -8.20 -20.86 -14.69
CA ALA A 54 -9.08 -21.80 -15.39
C ALA A 54 -10.21 -21.09 -16.16
N PHE A 55 -10.81 -20.05 -15.57
CA PHE A 55 -11.84 -19.25 -16.23
C PHE A 55 -11.29 -18.58 -17.49
N LEU A 56 -10.09 -18.01 -17.44
CA LEU A 56 -9.46 -17.34 -18.58
C LEU A 56 -8.69 -18.28 -19.52
N GLU A 57 -8.56 -19.56 -19.17
CA GLU A 57 -7.75 -20.53 -19.92
C GLU A 57 -6.28 -20.11 -20.08
N ILE A 58 -5.72 -19.48 -19.04
CA ILE A 58 -4.35 -18.96 -18.97
C ILE A 58 -3.53 -19.80 -17.98
N THR A 59 -2.26 -20.09 -18.28
CA THR A 59 -1.37 -20.76 -17.32
C THR A 59 -0.83 -19.78 -16.28
N ALA A 60 -0.45 -20.28 -15.10
CA ALA A 60 0.15 -19.42 -14.07
C ALA A 60 1.48 -18.80 -14.53
N ASP A 61 2.23 -19.48 -15.39
CA ASP A 61 3.52 -19.00 -15.90
C ASP A 61 3.29 -17.88 -16.93
N ASP A 62 2.39 -18.08 -17.91
CA ASP A 62 2.02 -17.04 -18.89
C ASP A 62 1.48 -15.77 -18.20
N PHE A 63 0.67 -15.93 -17.16
CA PHE A 63 0.16 -14.80 -16.39
C PHE A 63 1.29 -14.08 -15.62
N ALA A 64 2.23 -14.83 -15.05
CA ALA A 64 3.34 -14.25 -14.31
C ALA A 64 4.28 -13.45 -15.23
N GLU A 65 4.54 -13.94 -16.43
CA GLU A 65 5.29 -13.21 -17.47
C GLU A 65 4.55 -11.92 -17.87
N ALA A 66 3.26 -12.02 -18.18
CA ALA A 66 2.46 -10.84 -18.55
C ALA A 66 2.35 -9.80 -17.43
N ALA A 67 2.26 -10.23 -16.16
CA ALA A 67 2.19 -9.33 -15.01
C ALA A 67 3.50 -8.57 -14.74
N ASP A 68 4.63 -9.08 -15.22
CA ASP A 68 5.95 -8.42 -15.17
C ASP A 68 6.11 -7.42 -16.33
N GLU A 69 5.61 -7.78 -17.51
CA GLU A 69 5.70 -6.96 -18.72
C GLU A 69 4.73 -5.77 -18.70
N TYR A 70 3.51 -5.96 -18.17
CA TYR A 70 2.43 -5.00 -18.31
C TYR A 70 2.07 -4.29 -17.00
N ASP A 71 1.75 -3.00 -17.12
CA ASP A 71 0.96 -2.30 -16.10
C ASP A 71 -0.47 -2.86 -16.02
N ASP A 72 -1.24 -2.42 -15.03
CA ASP A 72 -2.57 -2.97 -14.79
C ASP A 72 -3.54 -2.73 -15.95
N GLY A 73 -3.39 -1.63 -16.69
CA GLY A 73 -4.23 -1.31 -17.85
C GLY A 73 -3.92 -2.24 -19.03
N ALA A 74 -2.65 -2.35 -19.41
CA ALA A 74 -2.21 -3.25 -20.47
C ALA A 74 -2.45 -4.73 -20.12
N LEU A 75 -2.25 -5.11 -18.85
CA LEU A 75 -2.55 -6.45 -18.37
C LEU A 75 -4.06 -6.75 -18.46
N SER A 76 -4.92 -5.76 -18.14
CA SER A 76 -6.37 -5.90 -18.30
C SER A 76 -6.74 -6.21 -19.74
N THR A 77 -6.19 -5.45 -20.71
CA THR A 77 -6.41 -5.70 -22.13
C THR A 77 -5.96 -7.10 -22.52
N TRP A 78 -4.74 -7.49 -22.13
CA TRP A 78 -4.20 -8.81 -22.42
C TRP A 78 -5.06 -9.95 -21.84
N MET A 79 -5.53 -9.82 -20.58
CA MET A 79 -6.38 -10.82 -19.94
C MET A 79 -7.72 -11.00 -20.67
N LEU A 80 -8.34 -9.89 -21.08
CA LEU A 80 -9.62 -9.90 -21.80
C LEU A 80 -9.47 -10.52 -23.20
N GLU A 81 -8.39 -10.20 -23.91
CA GLU A 81 -8.08 -10.78 -25.22
C GLU A 81 -7.79 -12.29 -25.13
N LYS A 82 -6.99 -12.71 -24.15
CA LYS A 82 -6.65 -14.13 -23.94
C LYS A 82 -7.85 -14.95 -23.50
N GLY A 83 -8.59 -14.46 -22.51
CA GLY A 83 -9.74 -15.16 -21.95
C GLY A 83 -10.93 -15.21 -22.90
N ASN A 84 -11.06 -14.21 -23.78
CA ASN A 84 -12.15 -14.06 -24.75
C ASN A 84 -13.53 -14.30 -24.11
N LYS A 85 -13.73 -13.72 -22.92
CA LYS A 85 -14.98 -13.83 -22.16
C LYS A 85 -15.86 -12.61 -22.42
N THR A 86 -17.15 -12.85 -22.52
CA THR A 86 -18.16 -11.80 -22.59
C THR A 86 -18.29 -11.08 -21.25
N ALA A 87 -18.86 -9.86 -21.27
CA ALA A 87 -19.14 -9.12 -20.04
C ALA A 87 -20.05 -9.90 -19.09
N ASP A 88 -21.07 -10.59 -19.62
CA ASP A 88 -22.01 -11.40 -18.85
C ASP A 88 -21.30 -12.58 -18.17
N GLU A 89 -20.39 -13.26 -18.86
CA GLU A 89 -19.59 -14.34 -18.25
C GLU A 89 -18.69 -13.84 -17.12
N ILE A 90 -18.10 -12.65 -17.27
CA ILE A 90 -17.28 -12.02 -16.23
C ILE A 90 -18.16 -11.64 -15.02
N GLU A 91 -19.34 -11.07 -15.26
CA GLU A 91 -20.28 -10.73 -14.18
C GLU A 91 -20.74 -11.98 -13.42
N ASP A 92 -21.07 -13.05 -14.14
CA ASP A 92 -21.44 -14.35 -13.57
C ASP A 92 -20.31 -14.94 -12.72
N PHE A 93 -19.08 -14.91 -13.24
CA PHE A 93 -17.90 -15.35 -12.50
C PHE A 93 -17.74 -14.52 -11.21
N ASN A 94 -17.77 -13.19 -11.33
CA ASN A 94 -17.60 -12.27 -10.21
C ASN A 94 -18.64 -12.50 -9.11
N ARG A 95 -19.92 -12.58 -9.48
CA ARG A 95 -21.01 -12.86 -8.54
C ARG A 95 -20.80 -14.21 -7.85
N SER A 96 -20.41 -15.25 -8.59
CA SER A 96 -20.16 -16.57 -8.03
C SER A 96 -19.00 -16.60 -7.01
N GLU A 97 -17.97 -15.78 -7.21
CA GLU A 97 -16.84 -15.67 -6.28
C GLU A 97 -17.18 -14.81 -5.06
N LEU A 98 -17.87 -13.68 -5.25
CA LEU A 98 -18.28 -12.78 -4.17
C LEU A 98 -19.25 -13.44 -3.20
N ASP A 99 -20.21 -14.22 -3.71
CA ASP A 99 -21.26 -14.88 -2.91
C ASP A 99 -20.80 -16.20 -2.28
N LYS A 100 -19.55 -16.64 -2.54
CA LYS A 100 -19.07 -17.97 -2.14
C LYS A 100 -18.96 -18.10 -0.63
N LEU A 101 -19.76 -18.98 -0.03
CA LEU A 101 -19.69 -19.31 1.39
C LEU A 101 -18.60 -20.37 1.67
N PRO A 102 -18.00 -20.38 2.88
CA PRO A 102 -17.12 -21.44 3.34
C PRO A 102 -17.81 -22.82 3.34
N ALA A 103 -17.45 -23.67 2.38
CA ALA A 103 -18.09 -24.98 2.19
C ALA A 103 -17.54 -26.08 3.10
N ASP A 104 -16.26 -25.99 3.51
CA ASP A 104 -15.61 -26.96 4.36
C ASP A 104 -15.33 -26.42 5.77
N LYS A 105 -15.14 -27.36 6.71
CA LYS A 105 -14.92 -27.06 8.13
C LYS A 105 -13.70 -26.18 8.37
N LYS A 106 -12.65 -26.31 7.56
CA LYS A 106 -11.42 -25.52 7.72
C LYS A 106 -11.71 -24.05 7.44
N HIS A 107 -12.36 -23.74 6.32
CA HIS A 107 -12.69 -22.35 5.99
C HIS A 107 -13.77 -21.76 6.90
N GLN A 108 -14.70 -22.57 7.40
CA GLN A 108 -15.66 -22.14 8.44
C GLN A 108 -14.94 -21.74 9.73
N GLN A 109 -14.04 -22.60 10.22
CA GLN A 109 -13.23 -22.32 11.40
C GLN A 109 -12.35 -21.08 11.21
N LEU A 110 -11.69 -20.93 10.05
CA LEU A 110 -10.89 -19.73 9.75
C LEU A 110 -11.74 -18.45 9.80
N LEU A 111 -12.96 -18.47 9.25
CA LEU A 111 -13.86 -17.32 9.32
C LEU A 111 -14.22 -16.98 10.78
N GLU A 112 -14.56 -17.99 11.59
CA GLU A 112 -14.87 -17.80 13.01
C GLU A 112 -13.68 -17.22 13.80
N GLU A 113 -12.48 -17.76 13.60
CA GLU A 113 -11.26 -17.31 14.26
C GLU A 113 -10.89 -15.87 13.87
N ARG A 114 -11.00 -15.52 12.58
CA ARG A 114 -10.74 -14.17 12.07
C ARG A 114 -11.74 -13.17 12.60
N LEU A 115 -13.04 -13.51 12.64
CA LEU A 115 -14.07 -12.69 13.25
C LEU A 115 -13.78 -12.44 14.73
N ALA A 116 -13.49 -13.50 15.49
CA ALA A 116 -13.16 -13.38 16.91
C ALA A 116 -11.94 -12.49 17.15
N LYS A 117 -10.91 -12.61 16.30
CA LYS A 117 -9.65 -11.87 16.42
C LYS A 117 -9.76 -10.40 15.99
N PHE A 118 -10.39 -10.13 14.85
CA PHE A 118 -10.29 -8.84 14.17
C PHE A 118 -11.59 -8.03 14.16
N ALA A 119 -12.75 -8.69 14.26
CA ALA A 119 -14.04 -8.01 14.15
C ALA A 119 -15.12 -8.69 15.03
N PRO A 120 -14.89 -8.80 16.36
CA PRO A 120 -15.80 -9.53 17.22
C PRO A 120 -17.20 -8.90 17.19
N GLY A 121 -18.23 -9.74 16.98
CA GLY A 121 -19.63 -9.33 16.92
C GLY A 121 -20.12 -8.86 15.55
N ARG A 122 -19.26 -8.73 14.52
CA ARG A 122 -19.72 -8.51 13.15
C ARG A 122 -20.39 -9.77 12.60
N THR A 123 -21.54 -9.58 11.94
CA THR A 123 -22.39 -10.67 11.42
C THR A 123 -22.62 -10.61 9.92
N ASP A 124 -22.13 -9.56 9.26
CA ASP A 124 -22.24 -9.29 7.84
C ASP A 124 -21.11 -9.92 7.01
N ILE A 125 -19.97 -10.27 7.63
CA ILE A 125 -18.85 -10.98 7.01
C ILE A 125 -19.16 -12.48 7.01
N LYS A 126 -19.47 -13.03 5.83
CA LYS A 126 -19.95 -14.42 5.66
C LYS A 126 -19.25 -15.18 4.55
N THR A 127 -18.75 -14.49 3.54
CA THR A 127 -18.20 -15.13 2.33
C THR A 127 -16.71 -15.39 2.48
N VAL A 128 -16.18 -16.30 1.67
CA VAL A 128 -14.75 -16.65 1.65
C VAL A 128 -13.89 -15.42 1.38
N LEU A 129 -14.29 -14.57 0.44
CA LEU A 129 -13.53 -13.37 0.09
C LEU A 129 -13.59 -12.32 1.20
N GLN A 130 -14.76 -12.10 1.83
CA GLN A 130 -14.86 -11.22 2.99
C GLN A 130 -13.99 -11.71 4.17
N SER A 131 -13.89 -13.03 4.37
CA SER A 131 -12.98 -13.61 5.37
C SER A 131 -11.51 -13.30 5.05
N ILE A 132 -11.11 -13.40 3.78
CA ILE A 132 -9.74 -13.08 3.33
C ILE A 132 -9.46 -11.59 3.53
N GLU A 133 -10.38 -10.72 3.15
CA GLU A 133 -10.25 -9.27 3.33
C GLU A 133 -10.11 -8.87 4.79
N LEU A 134 -10.88 -9.51 5.68
CA LEU A 134 -10.77 -9.30 7.12
C LEU A 134 -9.40 -9.71 7.66
N ASP A 135 -8.86 -10.83 7.18
CA ASP A 135 -7.55 -11.35 7.58
C ASP A 135 -6.42 -10.43 7.13
N ASP A 136 -6.43 -10.05 5.84
CA ASP A 136 -5.45 -9.13 5.25
C ASP A 136 -5.51 -7.78 5.96
N TRP A 137 -6.71 -7.23 6.17
CA TRP A 137 -6.86 -6.00 6.92
C TRP A 137 -6.28 -6.16 8.33
N GLY A 138 -6.79 -7.13 9.09
CA GLY A 138 -6.44 -7.35 10.49
C GLY A 138 -4.96 -7.62 10.75
N CYS A 139 -4.27 -8.26 9.81
CA CYS A 139 -2.85 -8.57 9.90
C CYS A 139 -1.93 -7.40 9.52
N PHE A 140 -2.37 -6.48 8.64
CA PHE A 140 -1.46 -5.51 8.02
C PHE A 140 -1.80 -4.03 8.25
N TRP A 141 -3.01 -3.68 8.71
CA TRP A 141 -3.36 -2.26 8.88
C TRP A 141 -2.57 -1.59 10.00
N GLN A 142 -2.12 -2.33 11.02
CA GLN A 142 -1.38 -1.74 12.13
C GLN A 142 0.09 -1.54 11.78
N VAL A 143 0.59 -0.35 12.07
CA VAL A 143 2.02 -0.02 11.99
C VAL A 143 2.52 0.33 13.39
N ASP A 144 3.71 -0.16 13.74
CA ASP A 144 4.37 0.13 15.01
C ASP A 144 5.64 0.94 14.76
N LEU A 145 5.57 2.25 15.01
CA LEU A 145 6.69 3.17 14.81
C LEU A 145 7.59 3.29 16.04
N THR A 146 7.30 2.54 17.11
CA THR A 146 8.19 2.46 18.27
C THR A 146 9.37 1.51 18.03
N VAL A 147 9.28 0.65 17.02
CA VAL A 147 10.27 -0.40 16.70
C VAL A 147 10.90 -0.25 15.32
N ARG A 148 10.40 0.64 14.48
CA ARG A 148 10.95 0.95 13.15
C ARG A 148 10.53 2.35 12.70
N PRO A 149 11.30 3.01 11.81
CA PRO A 149 10.85 4.27 11.26
C PRO A 149 9.73 4.05 10.23
N PRO A 150 8.89 5.07 9.96
CA PRO A 150 8.02 5.03 8.81
C PRO A 150 8.86 5.08 7.53
N ARG A 151 8.25 4.76 6.39
CA ARG A 151 8.95 4.81 5.10
C ARG A 151 9.60 6.18 4.84
N SER A 152 10.62 6.18 3.97
CA SER A 152 11.31 7.41 3.58
C SER A 152 10.30 8.44 3.06
N ALA A 153 10.56 9.72 3.34
CA ALA A 153 9.79 10.81 2.75
C ALA A 153 10.02 10.96 1.23
N ARG A 154 10.96 10.21 0.65
CA ARG A 154 11.16 10.07 -0.80
C ARG A 154 10.30 9.00 -1.44
N ALA A 155 9.72 8.10 -0.64
CA ALA A 155 8.93 6.98 -1.13
C ALA A 155 7.73 7.51 -1.94
N ARG A 156 7.55 6.93 -3.13
CA ARG A 156 6.46 7.23 -4.08
C ARG A 156 5.50 6.04 -4.26
N ASP A 157 5.58 5.04 -3.37
CA ASP A 157 4.81 3.79 -3.47
C ASP A 157 3.29 4.02 -3.46
N VAL A 158 2.83 5.15 -2.91
CA VAL A 158 1.42 5.51 -2.83
C VAL A 158 1.14 6.70 -3.75
N ALA A 159 0.28 6.49 -4.75
CA ALA A 159 -0.16 7.49 -5.73
C ALA A 159 0.96 8.18 -6.53
N GLY A 160 2.22 7.72 -6.45
CA GLY A 160 3.36 8.41 -7.05
C GLY A 160 3.80 9.68 -6.30
N ILE A 161 3.29 9.92 -5.09
CA ILE A 161 3.48 11.19 -4.35
C ILE A 161 4.43 10.98 -3.17
N CYS A 162 5.53 11.73 -3.16
CA CYS A 162 6.55 11.71 -2.13
C CYS A 162 5.95 11.98 -0.75
N GLY A 163 6.23 11.09 0.21
CA GLY A 163 5.85 11.25 1.60
C GLY A 163 4.45 10.77 1.95
N VAL A 164 3.59 10.46 0.97
CA VAL A 164 2.25 9.90 1.24
C VAL A 164 2.37 8.52 1.91
N ALA A 165 3.29 7.67 1.43
CA ALA A 165 3.61 6.38 2.06
C ALA A 165 4.04 6.53 3.54
N ARG A 166 4.89 7.53 3.82
CA ARG A 166 5.34 7.88 5.19
C ARG A 166 4.16 8.35 6.04
N MET A 167 3.30 9.21 5.49
CA MET A 167 2.11 9.72 6.16
C MET A 167 1.12 8.60 6.46
N ALA A 168 0.92 7.64 5.56
CA ALA A 168 0.07 6.46 5.77
C ALA A 168 0.59 5.58 6.91
N ASP A 169 1.91 5.37 7.02
CA ASP A 169 2.51 4.64 8.13
C ASP A 169 2.25 5.34 9.47
N LYS A 170 2.42 6.67 9.51
CA LYS A 170 2.15 7.50 10.70
C LYS A 170 0.67 7.53 11.05
N ALA A 171 -0.21 7.60 10.06
CA ALA A 171 -1.66 7.59 10.24
C ALA A 171 -2.12 6.29 10.90
N ARG A 172 -1.67 5.14 10.35
CA ARG A 172 -1.92 3.80 10.88
C ARG A 172 -1.36 3.63 12.29
N ALA A 173 -0.13 4.06 12.53
CA ALA A 173 0.50 3.99 13.84
C ALA A 173 -0.17 4.89 14.89
N GLY A 174 -0.58 6.10 14.50
CA GLY A 174 -1.38 7.00 15.33
C GLY A 174 -2.70 6.34 15.76
N ARG A 175 -3.44 5.74 14.81
CA ARG A 175 -4.69 5.03 15.12
C ARG A 175 -4.46 3.80 16.00
N ALA A 176 -3.33 3.11 15.84
CA ALA A 176 -2.97 1.96 16.65
C ALA A 176 -2.37 2.31 18.02
N GLY A 177 -2.15 3.60 18.35
CA GLY A 177 -1.51 4.03 19.59
C GLY A 177 0.00 3.71 19.65
N LYS A 178 0.64 3.58 18.49
CA LYS A 178 2.04 3.12 18.33
C LYS A 178 2.88 4.09 17.50
N ILE A 179 2.55 5.38 17.56
CA ILE A 179 3.23 6.41 16.75
C ILE A 179 4.65 6.75 17.25
N GLY A 180 4.98 6.44 18.51
CA GLY A 180 6.26 6.79 19.11
C GLY A 180 6.47 8.31 19.15
N ASP A 181 7.68 8.75 18.76
CA ASP A 181 8.06 10.17 18.75
C ASP A 181 7.61 10.91 17.46
N TYR A 182 6.96 10.22 16.53
CA TYR A 182 6.47 10.82 15.30
C TYR A 182 5.18 11.61 15.53
N LYS A 183 4.98 12.64 14.70
CA LYS A 183 3.77 13.49 14.68
C LYS A 183 2.98 13.26 13.41
N PHE A 184 1.67 13.10 13.49
CA PHE A 184 0.79 12.91 12.33
C PHE A 184 -0.14 14.12 12.11
N GLY A 185 -0.53 14.35 10.84
CA GLY A 185 -1.57 15.31 10.46
C GLY A 185 -1.18 16.75 10.73
N ASP A 186 -2.11 17.53 11.27
CA ASP A 186 -1.97 19.00 11.46
C ASP A 186 -0.80 19.40 12.39
N THR A 187 -0.27 18.47 13.16
CA THR A 187 0.88 18.70 14.04
C THR A 187 2.24 18.41 13.38
N SER A 188 2.22 17.94 12.14
CA SER A 188 3.40 17.60 11.35
C SER A 188 3.51 18.50 10.13
N GLY A 189 4.51 19.39 10.11
CA GLY A 189 4.64 20.34 9.00
C GLY A 189 4.79 19.70 7.61
N GLN A 190 5.29 18.46 7.53
CA GLN A 190 5.32 17.70 6.27
C GLN A 190 3.92 17.22 5.88
N ASP A 191 3.19 16.59 6.80
CA ASP A 191 1.84 16.07 6.54
C ASP A 191 0.89 17.22 6.18
N VAL A 192 0.97 18.36 6.88
CA VAL A 192 0.19 19.57 6.53
C VAL A 192 0.34 19.93 5.06
N ARG A 193 1.58 19.96 4.53
CA ARG A 193 1.81 20.30 3.11
C ARG A 193 1.25 19.26 2.16
N ILE A 194 1.35 17.97 2.53
CA ILE A 194 0.79 16.88 1.72
C ILE A 194 -0.73 16.99 1.71
N LEU A 195 -1.36 17.12 2.88
CA LEU A 195 -2.81 17.24 3.04
C LEU A 195 -3.37 18.48 2.32
N GLU A 196 -2.69 19.64 2.44
CA GLU A 196 -3.02 20.86 1.70
C GLU A 196 -2.92 20.67 0.18
N PHE A 197 -1.88 19.99 -0.30
CA PHE A 197 -1.72 19.69 -1.73
C PHE A 197 -2.82 18.77 -2.26
N LEU A 198 -3.17 17.74 -1.48
CA LEU A 198 -4.22 16.78 -1.83
C LEU A 198 -5.63 17.38 -1.68
N GLY A 199 -5.81 18.39 -0.83
CA GLY A 199 -7.13 18.91 -0.45
C GLY A 199 -7.91 17.95 0.46
N ILE A 200 -7.21 17.13 1.26
CA ILE A 200 -7.78 16.07 2.10
C ILE A 200 -7.52 16.38 3.57
N SER A 201 -8.49 16.10 4.45
CA SER A 201 -8.30 16.28 5.89
C SER A 201 -7.43 15.16 6.51
N ALA A 202 -6.76 15.46 7.63
CA ALA A 202 -5.97 14.44 8.34
C ALA A 202 -6.82 13.24 8.79
N ASP A 203 -8.07 13.48 9.20
CA ASP A 203 -8.99 12.45 9.66
C ASP A 203 -9.44 11.54 8.51
N ASP A 204 -9.83 12.12 7.36
CA ASP A 204 -10.23 11.36 6.18
C ASP A 204 -9.07 10.51 5.66
N PHE A 205 -7.86 11.09 5.61
CA PHE A 205 -6.66 10.36 5.22
C PHE A 205 -6.34 9.22 6.20
N GLN A 206 -6.48 9.45 7.52
CA GLN A 206 -6.22 8.39 8.50
C GLN A 206 -7.21 7.24 8.38
N ASP A 207 -8.48 7.54 8.20
CA ASP A 207 -9.51 6.53 7.98
C ASP A 207 -9.25 5.73 6.70
N ALA A 208 -8.82 6.38 5.62
CA ALA A 208 -8.44 5.71 4.38
C ALA A 208 -7.21 4.82 4.55
N ALA A 209 -6.15 5.31 5.22
CA ALA A 209 -4.94 4.55 5.46
C ALA A 209 -5.18 3.30 6.31
N VAL A 210 -6.13 3.35 7.25
CA VAL A 210 -6.54 2.21 8.08
C VAL A 210 -7.39 1.23 7.28
N LYS A 211 -8.29 1.71 6.41
CA LYS A 211 -9.15 0.86 5.57
C LYS A 211 -8.37 0.15 4.46
N ASN A 212 -7.29 0.76 3.97
CA ASN A 212 -6.53 0.30 2.81
C ASN A 212 -5.08 0.00 3.21
N PRO A 213 -4.79 -1.22 3.72
CA PRO A 213 -3.43 -1.60 4.10
C PRO A 213 -2.48 -1.75 2.90
N ASN A 214 -3.03 -2.05 1.72
CA ASN A 214 -2.29 -2.16 0.46
C ASN A 214 -2.02 -0.77 -0.15
N ASP A 215 -0.79 -0.53 -0.59
CA ASP A 215 -0.31 0.76 -1.09
C ASP A 215 -0.99 1.19 -2.41
N ILE A 216 -1.36 0.24 -3.27
CA ILE A 216 -2.08 0.54 -4.50
C ILE A 216 -3.48 1.03 -4.16
N GLU A 217 -4.22 0.37 -3.26
CA GLU A 217 -5.59 0.75 -2.90
C GLU A 217 -5.69 2.10 -2.19
N ILE A 218 -4.77 2.38 -1.26
CA ILE A 218 -4.70 3.73 -0.67
C ILE A 218 -4.29 4.77 -1.73
N GLY A 219 -3.45 4.40 -2.69
CA GLY A 219 -3.09 5.24 -3.83
C GLY A 219 -4.29 5.55 -4.73
N GLU A 220 -5.07 4.53 -5.10
CA GLU A 220 -6.35 4.65 -5.82
C GLU A 220 -7.28 5.60 -5.07
N TRP A 221 -7.49 5.39 -3.76
CA TRP A 221 -8.32 6.27 -2.94
C TRP A 221 -7.81 7.71 -2.91
N VAL A 222 -6.49 7.92 -2.78
CA VAL A 222 -5.90 9.28 -2.81
C VAL A 222 -6.21 9.95 -4.14
N LEU A 223 -5.99 9.26 -5.26
CA LEU A 223 -6.21 9.83 -6.61
C LEU A 223 -7.70 10.08 -6.89
N GLU A 224 -8.60 9.27 -6.35
CA GLU A 224 -10.05 9.51 -6.44
C GLU A 224 -10.52 10.75 -5.65
N ASN A 225 -9.77 11.12 -4.60
CA ASN A 225 -10.10 12.24 -3.71
C ASN A 225 -9.21 13.47 -3.94
N CYS A 226 -8.39 13.46 -5.00
CA CYS A 226 -7.39 14.48 -5.28
C CYS A 226 -7.41 14.85 -6.77
N ASP A 227 -7.85 16.07 -7.09
CA ASP A 227 -7.84 16.60 -8.45
C ASP A 227 -6.46 17.21 -8.77
N LYS A 228 -5.47 16.36 -9.01
CA LYS A 228 -4.09 16.75 -9.36
C LYS A 228 -3.62 16.05 -10.62
N SER A 229 -3.10 16.84 -11.55
CA SER A 229 -2.43 16.33 -12.75
C SER A 229 -1.09 15.68 -12.42
N ALA A 230 -0.59 14.84 -13.33
CA ALA A 230 0.75 14.26 -13.22
C ALA A 230 1.85 15.34 -13.13
N GLU A 231 1.69 16.47 -13.81
CA GLU A 231 2.63 17.61 -13.77
C GLU A 231 2.63 18.30 -12.40
N GLU A 232 1.46 18.49 -11.79
CA GLU A 232 1.35 19.02 -10.42
C GLU A 232 1.99 18.09 -9.40
N ILE A 233 1.77 16.77 -9.54
CA ILE A 233 2.39 15.75 -8.68
C ILE A 233 3.91 15.79 -8.80
N ASP A 234 4.47 15.85 -10.02
CA ASP A 234 5.91 15.90 -10.21
C ASP A 234 6.52 17.20 -9.64
N THR A 235 5.85 18.33 -9.87
CA THR A 235 6.23 19.63 -9.30
C THR A 235 6.23 19.58 -7.77
N PHE A 236 5.18 19.01 -7.16
CA PHE A 236 5.09 18.83 -5.72
C PHE A 236 6.20 17.92 -5.20
N ASN A 237 6.44 16.78 -5.85
CA ASN A 237 7.47 15.83 -5.48
C ASN A 237 8.86 16.45 -5.48
N HIS A 238 9.19 17.21 -6.52
CA HIS A 238 10.45 17.93 -6.64
C HIS A 238 10.59 18.98 -5.54
N ALA A 239 9.55 19.77 -5.28
CA ALA A 239 9.55 20.78 -4.23
C ALA A 239 9.69 20.17 -2.82
N MET A 240 9.00 19.06 -2.55
CA MET A 240 9.00 18.38 -1.25
C MET A 240 10.38 17.80 -0.92
N VAL A 241 11.01 17.12 -1.88
CA VAL A 241 12.33 16.48 -1.73
C VAL A 241 13.45 17.50 -1.54
N ASN A 242 13.35 18.65 -2.23
CA ASN A 242 14.37 19.70 -2.21
C ASN A 242 14.13 20.80 -1.15
N ARG A 243 13.10 20.65 -0.31
CA ARG A 243 12.77 21.67 0.68
C ARG A 243 13.81 21.74 1.81
N GLY A 244 14.55 22.85 1.86
CA GLY A 244 15.38 23.24 3.00
C GLY A 244 14.63 23.99 4.11
N PRO A 245 15.30 24.33 5.21
CA PRO A 245 14.76 25.24 6.21
C PRO A 245 14.57 26.65 5.64
N ASP A 246 13.45 27.27 6.02
CA ASP A 246 13.21 28.70 5.87
C ASP A 246 13.63 29.45 7.16
N GLU A 247 13.46 30.77 7.19
CA GLU A 247 13.89 31.61 8.32
C GLU A 247 13.28 31.15 9.66
N THR A 248 12.02 30.72 9.66
CA THR A 248 11.31 30.34 10.89
C THR A 248 11.64 28.92 11.36
N THR A 249 12.24 28.09 10.49
CA THR A 249 12.54 26.69 10.80
C THR A 249 14.03 26.36 10.81
N ARG A 250 14.90 27.33 10.49
CA ARG A 250 16.37 27.18 10.43
C ARG A 250 17.00 26.73 11.73
N GLU A 251 16.68 27.42 12.83
CA GLU A 251 17.25 27.06 14.14
C GLU A 251 16.91 25.62 14.53
N ARG A 252 15.66 25.19 14.31
CA ARG A 252 15.23 23.80 14.57
C ARG A 252 15.97 22.80 13.67
N PHE A 253 16.16 23.13 12.40
CA PHE A 253 16.88 22.26 11.47
C PHE A 253 18.34 22.08 11.88
N GLU A 254 19.02 23.19 12.17
CA GLU A 254 20.43 23.19 12.58
C GLU A 254 20.62 22.49 13.92
N ALA A 255 19.75 22.75 14.90
CA ALA A 255 19.76 22.07 16.19
C ALA A 255 19.61 20.55 16.05
N ARG A 256 18.63 20.11 15.25
CA ARG A 256 18.40 18.67 15.03
C ARG A 256 19.55 18.01 14.27
N ARG A 257 20.12 18.68 13.26
CA ARG A 257 21.32 18.19 12.56
C ARG A 257 22.52 18.07 13.50
N GLN A 258 22.73 19.07 14.36
CA GLN A 258 23.80 19.06 15.37
C GLN A 258 23.63 17.92 16.38
N GLU A 259 22.38 17.62 16.77
CA GLU A 259 22.03 16.53 17.69
C GLU A 259 22.28 15.14 17.06
N ILE A 260 21.85 14.95 15.81
CA ILE A 260 21.92 13.66 15.12
C ILE A 260 23.35 13.36 14.66
N ASP A 261 23.93 14.25 13.84
CA ASP A 261 25.29 14.12 13.33
C ASP A 261 25.84 15.48 12.88
N PRO A 262 26.67 16.12 13.72
CA PRO A 262 27.23 17.44 13.43
C PRO A 262 28.21 17.44 12.24
N THR A 263 28.69 16.28 11.80
CA THR A 263 29.62 16.17 10.67
C THR A 263 28.92 16.25 9.31
N ARG A 264 27.59 16.04 9.27
CA ARG A 264 26.79 16.00 8.04
C ARG A 264 26.34 17.38 7.58
N THR A 265 27.30 18.30 7.44
CA THR A 265 27.03 19.66 6.96
C THR A 265 26.53 19.72 5.52
N ASP A 266 26.69 18.62 4.77
CA ASP A 266 26.13 18.41 3.42
C ASP A 266 24.60 18.32 3.40
N ILE A 267 23.96 17.99 4.54
CA ILE A 267 22.51 17.90 4.65
C ILE A 267 21.90 19.29 4.75
N THR A 268 21.13 19.65 3.73
CA THR A 268 20.48 20.96 3.58
C THR A 268 18.95 20.87 3.43
N THR A 269 18.37 19.67 3.32
CA THR A 269 16.93 19.45 3.13
C THR A 269 16.30 18.69 4.30
N TRP A 270 15.03 18.98 4.61
CA TRP A 270 14.30 18.29 5.68
C TRP A 270 14.20 16.79 5.44
N VAL A 271 13.97 16.38 4.19
CA VAL A 271 13.85 14.96 3.85
C VAL A 271 15.18 14.23 4.06
N ALA A 272 16.32 14.82 3.66
CA ALA A 272 17.62 14.21 3.90
C ALA A 272 17.94 14.11 5.41
N LEU A 273 17.55 15.12 6.19
CA LEU A 273 17.72 15.10 7.64
C LEU A 273 16.85 14.01 8.29
N GLN A 274 15.58 13.88 7.89
CA GLN A 274 14.67 12.84 8.37
C GLN A 274 15.18 11.43 8.04
N ASP A 275 15.69 11.23 6.83
CA ASP A 275 16.24 9.95 6.41
C ASP A 275 17.47 9.57 7.22
N LEU A 276 18.40 10.51 7.47
CA LEU A 276 19.54 10.27 8.36
C LEU A 276 19.11 9.97 9.80
N ASP A 277 18.15 10.74 10.33
CA ASP A 277 17.61 10.56 11.69
C ASP A 277 17.01 9.17 11.88
N ASP A 278 16.17 8.74 10.93
CA ASP A 278 15.56 7.42 10.92
C ASP A 278 16.62 6.30 10.82
N GLU A 279 17.67 6.46 10.00
CA GLU A 279 18.78 5.50 9.89
C GLU A 279 19.52 5.35 11.22
N LEU A 280 19.89 6.46 11.87
CA LEU A 280 20.67 6.44 13.11
C LEU A 280 19.82 6.00 14.31
N SER A 281 18.58 6.46 14.42
CA SER A 281 17.69 6.14 15.55
C SER A 281 17.32 4.67 15.61
N PHE A 282 17.21 3.99 14.46
CA PHE A 282 16.81 2.59 14.38
C PHE A 282 17.93 1.63 13.93
N GLY A 283 19.14 2.16 13.68
CA GLY A 283 20.27 1.35 13.23
C GLY A 283 20.03 0.66 11.88
N ILE A 284 19.27 1.30 10.98
CA ILE A 284 18.98 0.76 9.64
C ILE A 284 19.89 1.39 8.59
N VAL A 285 20.18 0.63 7.55
CA VAL A 285 20.85 1.12 6.34
C VAL A 285 19.92 0.88 5.17
N ASP A 286 19.42 1.96 4.57
CA ASP A 286 18.49 1.89 3.44
C ASP A 286 19.03 2.75 2.31
N PHE A 287 19.60 2.12 1.28
CA PHE A 287 20.19 2.86 0.16
C PHE A 287 19.17 3.73 -0.58
N ASN A 288 17.87 3.41 -0.51
CA ASN A 288 16.81 4.24 -1.11
C ASN A 288 16.66 5.58 -0.38
N ARG A 289 17.07 5.68 0.89
CA ARG A 289 17.11 6.93 1.66
C ARG A 289 18.28 7.84 1.29
N ARG A 290 19.30 7.28 0.63
CA ARG A 290 20.55 7.96 0.27
C ARG A 290 20.59 8.48 -1.16
N CYS A 291 19.62 8.09 -2.00
CA CYS A 291 19.50 8.60 -3.36
C CYS A 291 19.12 10.08 -3.34
N THR A 292 20.12 10.95 -3.46
CA THR A 292 19.95 12.24 -4.13
C THR A 292 19.64 11.92 -5.58
N LEU A 293 18.39 12.07 -6.01
CA LEU A 293 18.08 12.12 -7.43
C LEU A 293 18.92 13.28 -7.99
N ASN A 294 19.95 12.95 -8.76
CA ASN A 294 20.66 13.90 -9.61
C ASN A 294 19.75 14.37 -10.74
#